data_AF-A0A344LB41-F1
#
_entry.id   AF-A0A344LB41-F1
#
_cell.length_a   1.000
_cell.length_b   1.000
_cell.length_c   1.000
_cell.angle_alpha   90.00
_cell.angle_beta   90.00
_cell.angle_gamma   90.00
#
_symmetry.space_group_name_H-M   'P 1'
#
loop_
_entity.id
_entity.type
_entity.pdbx_description
1 polymer ?
#
loop_
_entity_poly.entity_id
_entity_poly.type
_entity_poly.pdbx_seq_one_letter_code
_entity_poly.pdbx_strand_id
1 'polypeptide(L)' 'MKVFETTLRSQVSDVQQKLAAAQRAGLEYESHLHGARIQDLLDLGARHGIDTGTWVDPTLLDSVSLAS' A
#
# COMPACT_ATOMS: atom_id res chain seq x y z
N MET A 1 17.85 -11.31 -3.95
CA MET A 1 16.58 -10.72 -4.45
C MET A 1 15.34 -11.31 -3.79
N LYS A 2 15.09 -12.64 -3.85
CA LYS A 2 13.80 -13.25 -3.40
C LYS A 2 13.36 -12.94 -1.96
N VAL A 3 14.29 -12.91 -1.00
CA VAL A 3 13.95 -12.60 0.41
C VAL A 3 13.45 -11.16 0.56
N PHE A 4 14.13 -10.20 -0.09
CA PHE A 4 13.72 -8.80 -0.07
C PHE A 4 12.33 -8.60 -0.69
N GLU A 5 12.09 -9.18 -1.88
CA GLU A 5 10.78 -9.11 -2.54
C GLU A 5 9.67 -9.73 -1.70
N THR A 6 9.93 -10.88 -1.07
CA THR A 6 8.96 -11.57 -0.21
C THR A 6 8.63 -10.72 1.03
N THR A 7 9.65 -10.15 1.67
CA THR A 7 9.49 -9.26 2.82
C THR A 7 8.75 -7.98 2.43
N LEU A 8 9.05 -7.40 1.28
CA LEU A 8 8.37 -6.21 0.77
C LEU A 8 6.90 -6.50 0.48
N ARG A 9 6.61 -7.62 -0.20
CA ARG A 9 5.24 -8.05 -0.50
C ARG A 9 4.42 -8.31 0.76
N SER A 10 5.02 -8.90 1.79
CA SER A 10 4.37 -9.08 3.10
C SER A 10 4.00 -7.73 3.73
N GLN A 11 4.93 -6.77 3.74
CA GLN A 11 4.66 -5.43 4.28
C GLN A 11 3.55 -4.71 3.51
N VAL A 12 3.56 -4.80 2.18
CA VAL A 12 2.50 -4.22 1.33
C VAL A 12 1.14 -4.85 1.64
N SER A 13 1.09 -6.18 1.81
CA SER A 13 -0.14 -6.88 2.21
C SER A 13 -0.65 -6.44 3.59
N ASP A 14 0.23 -6.33 4.57
CA ASP A 14 -0.14 -5.95 5.94
C ASP A 14 -0.70 -4.52 5.99
N VAL A 15 -0.09 -3.59 5.25
CA VAL A 15 -0.57 -2.19 5.21
C VAL A 15 -1.89 -2.08 4.44
N GLN A 16 -2.11 -2.88 3.38
CA GLN A 16 -3.40 -2.94 2.69
C GLN A 16 -4.53 -3.41 3.62
N GLN A 17 -4.28 -4.42 4.46
CA GLN A 17 -5.28 -4.87 5.44
C GLN A 17 -5.64 -3.77 6.44
N LYS A 18 -4.64 -2.99 6.89
CA LYS A 18 -4.85 -1.84 7.79
C LYS A 18 -5.61 -0.72 7.10
N LEU A 19 -5.27 -0.39 5.85
CA LEU A 19 -6.02 0.58 5.03
C LEU A 19 -7.49 0.19 4.90
N ALA A 20 -7.75 -1.07 4.51
CA ALA A 20 -9.12 -1.56 4.36
C ALA A 20 -9.90 -1.56 5.70
N ALA A 21 -9.22 -1.74 6.83
CA ALA A 21 -9.83 -1.63 8.15
C ALA A 21 -10.14 -0.16 8.52
N ALA A 22 -9.21 0.76 8.27
CA ALA A 22 -9.39 2.20 8.49
C ALA A 22 -10.54 2.77 7.65
N GLN A 23 -10.62 2.41 6.36
CA GLN A 23 -11.70 2.81 5.47
C GLN A 23 -13.06 2.30 5.96
N ARG A 24 -13.14 1.03 6.36
CA ARG A 24 -14.39 0.44 6.92
C ARG A 24 -14.82 1.11 8.24
N ALA A 25 -13.87 1.65 8.99
CA ALA A 25 -14.12 2.36 10.25
C ALA A 25 -14.35 3.88 10.07
N GLY A 26 -14.25 4.42 8.86
CA GLY A 26 -14.36 5.87 8.60
C GLY A 26 -13.19 6.68 9.17
N LEU A 27 -12.03 6.05 9.37
CA LEU A 27 -10.84 6.68 9.93
C LEU A 27 -10.04 7.35 8.81
N GLU A 28 -10.36 8.60 8.50
CA GLU A 28 -9.77 9.35 7.37
C GLU A 28 -8.26 9.49 7.51
N TYR A 29 -7.77 9.92 8.67
CA TYR A 29 -6.33 10.11 8.91
C TYR A 29 -5.53 8.81 8.73
N GLU A 30 -5.99 7.72 9.34
CA GLU A 30 -5.36 6.40 9.23
C GLU A 30 -5.42 5.87 7.80
N SER A 31 -6.49 6.14 7.07
CA SER A 31 -6.61 5.78 5.66
C SER A 31 -5.57 6.49 4.81
N HIS A 32 -5.39 7.81 5.02
CA HIS A 32 -4.33 8.56 4.35
C HIS A 32 -2.93 8.06 4.72
N LEU A 33 -2.68 7.83 6.01
CA LEU A 33 -1.40 7.31 6.50
C LEU A 33 -1.04 5.97 5.87
N HIS A 34 -1.99 5.04 5.81
CA HIS A 34 -1.77 3.72 5.23
C HIS A 34 -1.64 3.77 3.71
N GLY A 35 -2.39 4.63 3.01
CA GLY A 35 -2.24 4.85 1.58
C GLY A 35 -0.86 5.38 1.20
N ALA A 36 -0.38 6.42 1.89
CA ALA A 36 0.97 6.96 1.69
C ALA A 36 2.05 5.89 1.95
N ARG A 37 1.88 5.09 3.01
CA ARG A 37 2.82 4.01 3.33
C ARG A 37 2.87 2.93 2.26
N ILE A 38 1.74 2.61 1.60
CA ILE A 38 1.72 1.69 0.47
C ILE A 38 2.53 2.27 -0.69
N GLN A 39 2.31 3.54 -1.05
CA GLN A 39 3.07 4.20 -2.12
C GLN A 39 4.57 4.17 -1.87
N ASP A 40 5.03 4.48 -0.66
CA ASP A 40 6.46 4.40 -0.29
C ASP A 40 7.06 3.00 -0.52
N LEU A 41 6.31 1.95 -0.19
CA LEU A 41 6.76 0.56 -0.35
C LEU A 41 6.80 0.14 -1.83
N LEU A 42 5.84 0.59 -2.63
CA LEU A 42 5.83 0.35 -4.09
C LEU A 42 7.00 1.08 -4.76
N ASP A 43 7.25 2.34 -4.39
CA ASP A 43 8.39 3.12 -4.88
C ASP A 43 9.72 2.46 -4.51
N LEU A 44 9.83 1.92 -3.29
CA LEU A 44 10.99 1.15 -2.88
C LEU A 44 11.16 -0.10 -3.77
N GLY A 45 10.10 -0.84 -4.05
CA GLY A 45 10.13 -1.99 -4.96
C GLY A 45 10.60 -1.61 -6.37
N ALA A 46 10.04 -0.54 -6.93
CA ALA A 46 10.40 -0.03 -8.25
C ALA A 46 11.88 0.35 -8.35
N ARG A 47 12.45 1.02 -7.32
CA ARG A 47 13.88 1.36 -7.25
C ARG A 47 14.79 0.12 -7.26
N HIS A 48 14.28 -1.02 -6.83
CA HIS A 48 14.98 -2.31 -6.84
C HIS A 48 14.63 -3.17 -8.07
N GLY A 49 13.90 -2.64 -9.05
CA GLY A 49 13.53 -3.34 -10.28
C GLY A 49 12.47 -4.42 -10.09
N ILE A 50 11.66 -4.32 -9.03
CA ILE A 50 10.55 -5.24 -8.75
C ILE A 50 9.29 -4.68 -9.39
N ASP A 51 8.58 -5.51 -10.16
CA ASP A 51 7.25 -5.18 -10.66
C ASP A 51 6.20 -5.34 -9.55
N THR A 52 5.70 -4.20 -9.06
CA THR A 52 4.70 -4.13 -8.00
C THR A 52 3.29 -3.86 -8.52
N GLY A 53 3.09 -3.75 -9.84
CA GLY A 53 1.82 -3.31 -10.44
C GLY A 53 0.62 -4.20 -10.13
N THR A 54 0.86 -5.44 -9.70
CA THR A 54 -0.16 -6.43 -9.34
C THR A 54 -0.33 -6.64 -7.83
N TRP A 55 0.41 -5.88 -7.01
CA TRP A 55 0.48 -6.14 -5.56
C TRP A 55 -0.62 -5.44 -4.77
N VAL A 56 -1.26 -4.43 -5.37
CA VAL A 56 -2.27 -3.60 -4.72
C VAL A 56 -3.52 -3.57 -5.56
N ASP A 57 -4.67 -3.64 -4.90
CA ASP A 57 -5.96 -3.38 -5.53
C ASP A 57 -6.08 -1.87 -5.84
N PRO A 58 -6.19 -1.44 -7.11
CA PRO A 58 -6.27 -0.03 -7.48
C PRO A 58 -7.43 0.70 -6.79
N THR A 59 -8.54 -0.02 -6.52
CA THR A 59 -9.73 0.56 -5.89
C THR A 59 -9.49 1.03 -4.45
N LEU A 60 -8.50 0.44 -3.75
CA LEU A 60 -8.11 0.85 -2.41
C LEU A 60 -7.36 2.19 -2.40
N LEU A 61 -6.63 2.49 -3.48
CA LEU A 61 -5.82 3.71 -3.59
C LEU A 61 -6.61 4.91 -4.10
N ASP A 62 -7.59 4.70 -4.99
CA ASP A 62 -8.46 5.77 -5.51
C ASP A 62 -9.21 6.51 -4.38
N SER A 63 -9.61 5.77 -3.34
CA SER A 63 -10.29 6.32 -2.16
C SER A 63 -9.40 7.26 -1.33
N VAL A 64 -8.07 7.11 -1.42
CA VAL A 64 -7.10 7.97 -0.70
C VAL A 64 -6.72 9.20 -1.52
N SER A 65 -6.68 9.07 -2.86
CA SER A 65 -6.32 10.16 -3.77
C SER A 65 -7.38 11.26 -3.87
N LEU A 66 -8.65 10.97 -3.59
CA LEU A 66 -9.77 11.92 -3.73
C LEU A 66 -9.88 12.95 -2.60
N ALA A 67 -9.10 12.80 -1.53
CA ALA A 67 -9.10 13.71 -0.39
C ALA A 67 -7.80 14.55 -0.27
N SER A 68 -7.03 14.63 -1.36
CA SER A 68 -5.82 15.48 -1.49
C SER A 68 -6.10 16.79 -2.21
#